data_AF-A0A2P4Y2X5-F1
#
_entry.id   AF-A0A2P4Y2X5-F1
#
_cell.length_a   1.000
_cell.length_b   1.000
_cell.length_c   1.000
_cell.angle_alpha   90.00
_cell.angle_beta   90.00
_cell.angle_gamma   90.00
#
_symmetry.space_group_name_H-M   'P 1'
#
loop_
_entity.id
_entity.type
_entity.pdbx_description
1 polymer ?
#
loop_
_entity_poly.entity_id
_entity_poly.type
_entity_poly.pdbx_seq_one_letter_code
_entity_poly.pdbx_strand_id
1 'polypeptide(L)'
;VYKAVTEENINVIGYTAWSYLDNYEWGSFEPRFGLYYVNFTSQTGTKDYVSAKPTELERIPRRAAKWFSKLAKTKCIPTASNAVVASAPSATSSNGGLSTWSVVGIVAVAVVVVGAAVAGIRAYNSRRGSHGERRPLL
;
A
#
# COMPACT_ATOMS: atom_id res chain seq x y z
N VAL A 1 10.83 -30.32 -14.10
CA VAL A 1 12.27 -30.55 -13.82
C VAL A 1 12.47 -31.58 -12.71
N TYR A 2 12.04 -31.34 -11.46
CA TYR A 2 12.24 -32.30 -10.35
C TYR A 2 11.83 -33.74 -10.69
N LYS A 3 10.57 -33.96 -11.12
CA LYS A 3 10.08 -35.27 -11.54
C LYS A 3 10.88 -35.90 -12.69
N ALA A 4 11.28 -35.11 -13.67
CA ALA A 4 12.10 -35.59 -14.78
C ALA A 4 13.44 -36.17 -14.28
N VAL A 5 14.02 -35.59 -13.23
CA VAL A 5 15.25 -36.10 -12.62
C VAL A 5 14.97 -37.32 -11.74
N THR A 6 13.91 -37.30 -10.91
CA THR A 6 13.68 -38.31 -9.87
C THR A 6 12.87 -39.52 -10.30
N GLU A 7 11.93 -39.35 -11.23
CA GLU A 7 11.01 -40.40 -11.69
C GLU A 7 11.46 -40.94 -13.06
N GLU A 8 11.94 -40.06 -13.95
CA GLU A 8 12.31 -40.41 -15.33
C GLU A 8 13.82 -40.58 -15.57
N ASN A 9 14.65 -40.39 -14.53
CA ASN A 9 16.12 -40.51 -14.60
C ASN A 9 16.79 -39.65 -15.68
N ILE A 10 16.20 -38.50 -16.04
CA ILE A 10 16.79 -37.57 -17.01
C ILE A 10 17.93 -36.79 -16.33
N ASN A 11 19.12 -36.81 -16.94
CA ASN A 11 20.32 -36.15 -16.43
C ASN A 11 20.29 -34.62 -16.62
N VAL A 12 19.58 -33.90 -15.74
CA VAL A 12 19.55 -32.44 -15.71
C VAL A 12 20.58 -31.93 -14.69
N ILE A 13 21.61 -31.24 -15.16
CA ILE A 13 22.73 -30.77 -14.32
C ILE A 13 22.54 -29.38 -13.71
N GLY A 14 21.52 -28.63 -14.16
CA GLY A 14 21.29 -27.27 -13.69
C GLY A 14 20.02 -26.61 -14.22
N TYR A 15 19.67 -25.46 -13.65
CA TYR A 15 18.54 -24.64 -14.05
C TYR A 15 18.86 -23.15 -13.84
N THR A 16 18.65 -22.33 -14.86
CA THR A 16 18.80 -20.87 -14.79
C THR A 16 17.43 -20.22 -14.95
N ALA A 17 17.02 -19.42 -13.97
CA ALA A 17 15.77 -18.69 -14.04
C ALA A 17 15.86 -17.53 -15.04
N TRP A 18 14.88 -17.41 -15.93
CA TRP A 18 14.71 -16.23 -16.77
C TRP A 18 13.83 -15.20 -16.05
N SER A 19 14.30 -14.02 -15.72
CA SER A 19 15.68 -13.53 -15.81
C SER A 19 16.14 -13.01 -14.43
N TYR A 20 17.42 -12.71 -14.29
CA TYR A 20 17.91 -12.18 -13.01
C TYR A 20 17.26 -10.82 -12.70
N LEU A 21 17.18 -9.92 -13.68
CA LEU A 21 16.63 -8.57 -13.57
C LEU A 21 15.57 -8.34 -14.64
N ASP A 22 14.60 -7.48 -14.34
CA ASP A 22 13.74 -6.90 -15.38
C ASP A 22 14.62 -6.22 -16.44
N ASN A 23 14.41 -6.57 -17.71
CA ASN A 23 15.24 -6.12 -18.83
C ASN A 23 14.36 -5.71 -20.03
N TYR A 24 14.99 -5.46 -21.18
CA TYR A 24 14.31 -5.16 -22.43
C TYR A 24 13.84 -6.44 -23.11
N GLU A 25 12.53 -6.65 -23.16
CA GLU A 25 11.94 -7.89 -23.66
C GLU A 25 11.42 -7.66 -25.08
N TRP A 26 12.37 -7.66 -26.03
CA TRP A 26 12.11 -7.79 -27.48
C TRP A 26 11.14 -6.78 -28.08
N GLY A 27 11.18 -5.53 -27.64
CA GLY A 27 10.29 -4.48 -28.14
C GLY A 27 9.80 -3.53 -27.05
N SER A 28 9.83 -3.97 -25.79
CA SER A 28 9.29 -3.20 -24.68
C SER A 28 9.96 -3.54 -23.34
N PHE A 29 9.99 -2.56 -22.44
CA PHE A 29 10.29 -2.76 -21.01
C PHE A 29 9.01 -2.88 -20.15
N GLU A 30 7.85 -3.02 -20.78
CA GLU A 30 6.59 -3.26 -20.08
C GLU A 30 6.52 -4.68 -19.48
N PRO A 31 6.88 -5.75 -20.22
CA PRO A 31 6.94 -7.10 -19.63
C PRO A 31 8.03 -7.20 -18.55
N ARG A 32 7.71 -7.88 -17.44
CA ARG A 32 8.59 -8.00 -16.26
C ARG A 32 8.80 -9.45 -15.83
N PHE A 33 9.83 -10.09 -16.39
CA PHE A 33 10.21 -11.48 -16.07
C PHE A 33 11.31 -11.60 -15.00
N GLY A 34 11.87 -10.48 -14.54
CA GLY A 34 12.99 -10.49 -13.60
C GLY A 34 12.61 -11.03 -12.22
N LEU A 35 13.55 -11.74 -11.59
CA LEU A 35 13.54 -12.01 -10.16
C LEU A 35 13.66 -10.70 -9.35
N TYR A 36 14.42 -9.74 -9.86
CA TYR A 36 14.57 -8.40 -9.31
C TYR A 36 13.91 -7.36 -10.21
N TYR A 37 13.15 -6.47 -9.60
CA TYR A 37 12.65 -5.27 -10.25
C TYR A 37 13.77 -4.24 -10.39
N VAL A 38 13.87 -3.61 -11.55
CA VAL A 38 14.81 -2.49 -11.80
C VAL A 38 14.04 -1.19 -11.70
N ASN A 39 14.45 -0.33 -10.76
CA ASN A 39 13.79 0.94 -10.50
C ASN A 39 14.30 2.06 -11.43
N PHE A 40 13.41 2.53 -12.31
CA PHE A 40 13.64 3.70 -13.17
C PHE A 40 12.92 4.90 -12.54
N THR A 41 13.70 5.81 -11.96
CA THR A 41 13.21 7.05 -11.35
C THR A 41 13.34 8.19 -12.36
N SER A 42 12.68 9.32 -12.10
CA SER A 42 12.83 10.52 -12.94
C SER A 42 14.29 10.98 -13.07
N GLN A 43 15.13 10.73 -12.05
CA GLN A 43 16.54 11.07 -12.04
C GLN A 43 17.39 10.10 -12.87
N THR A 44 17.00 8.83 -12.91
CA THR A 44 17.70 7.80 -13.70
C THR A 44 17.20 7.73 -15.14
N GLY A 45 16.23 8.55 -15.51
CA GLY A 45 15.66 8.63 -16.85
C GLY A 45 14.53 7.64 -17.09
N THR A 46 14.02 7.63 -18.31
CA THR A 46 12.96 6.72 -18.72
C THR A 46 13.55 5.41 -19.21
N LYS A 47 12.73 4.34 -19.19
CA LYS A 47 13.11 3.02 -19.71
C LYS A 47 13.56 3.09 -21.17
N ASP A 48 13.08 4.08 -21.91
CA ASP A 48 13.30 4.24 -23.35
C ASP A 48 14.60 4.99 -23.69
N TYR A 49 15.38 5.45 -22.68
CA TYR A 49 16.58 6.26 -22.93
C TYR A 49 17.82 5.76 -22.17
N VAL A 50 18.88 5.46 -22.92
CA VAL A 50 20.17 4.92 -22.45
C VAL A 50 21.01 6.02 -21.81
N SER A 51 20.55 6.58 -20.69
CA SER A 51 21.35 7.55 -19.91
C SER A 51 21.50 7.19 -18.44
N ALA A 52 20.72 6.23 -17.95
CA ALA A 52 20.85 5.73 -16.59
C ALA A 52 22.22 5.08 -16.39
N LYS A 53 22.99 5.50 -15.39
CA LYS A 53 24.19 4.75 -15.01
C LYS A 53 23.76 3.48 -14.27
N PRO A 54 24.44 2.32 -14.47
CA PRO A 54 24.10 1.09 -13.76
C PRO A 54 24.14 1.22 -12.23
N THR A 55 24.90 2.15 -11.68
CA THR A 55 24.98 2.42 -10.23
C THR A 55 23.73 3.08 -9.68
N GLU A 56 22.95 3.77 -10.53
CA GLU A 56 21.77 4.52 -10.11
C GLU A 56 20.49 3.68 -10.22
N LEU A 57 20.56 2.55 -10.94
CA LEU A 57 19.46 1.59 -11.10
C LEU A 57 19.38 0.64 -9.90
N GLU A 58 18.49 0.91 -8.96
CA GLU A 58 18.26 0.01 -7.82
C GLU A 58 17.63 -1.32 -8.28
N ARG A 59 18.11 -2.44 -7.71
CA ARG A 59 17.57 -3.79 -7.94
C ARG A 59 16.81 -4.26 -6.71
N ILE A 60 15.50 -4.32 -6.80
CA ILE A 60 14.61 -4.62 -5.68
C ILE A 60 14.15 -6.08 -5.78
N PRO A 61 14.46 -6.96 -4.79
CA PRO A 61 14.11 -8.37 -4.86
C PRO A 61 12.59 -8.58 -4.78
N ARG A 62 12.02 -9.23 -5.80
CA ARG A 62 10.59 -9.61 -5.81
C ARG A 62 10.35 -10.87 -4.97
N ARG A 63 9.09 -11.23 -4.75
CA ARG A 63 8.72 -12.47 -4.03
C ARG A 63 9.37 -13.71 -4.66
N ALA A 64 9.45 -13.76 -5.99
CA ALA A 64 10.11 -14.83 -6.72
C ALA A 64 11.62 -14.92 -6.38
N ALA A 65 12.35 -13.80 -6.28
CA ALA A 65 13.75 -13.80 -5.85
C ALA A 65 13.91 -14.37 -4.44
N LYS A 66 13.03 -13.96 -3.50
CA LYS A 66 13.08 -14.45 -2.11
C LYS A 66 12.80 -15.96 -2.04
N TRP A 67 11.79 -16.43 -2.76
CA TRP A 67 11.47 -17.85 -2.86
C TRP A 67 12.62 -18.64 -3.50
N PHE A 68 13.16 -18.17 -4.63
CA PHE A 68 14.24 -18.83 -5.35
C PHE A 68 15.54 -18.83 -4.54
N SER A 69 15.82 -17.77 -3.76
CA SER A 69 16.93 -17.73 -2.81
C SER A 69 16.79 -18.79 -1.72
N LYS A 70 15.57 -19.00 -1.18
CA LYS A 70 15.31 -20.07 -0.22
C LYS A 70 15.54 -21.43 -0.87
N LEU A 71 14.94 -21.69 -2.03
CA LEU A 71 15.12 -22.93 -2.80
C LEU A 71 16.61 -23.22 -3.06
N ALA A 72 17.37 -22.24 -3.54
CA ALA A 72 18.78 -22.41 -3.86
C ALA A 72 19.64 -22.69 -2.62
N LYS A 73 19.36 -22.02 -1.50
CA LYS A 73 20.07 -22.23 -0.23
C LYS A 73 19.74 -23.56 0.43
N THR A 74 18.46 -23.94 0.43
CA THR A 74 18.00 -25.17 1.12
C THR A 74 18.08 -26.41 0.24
N LYS A 75 18.16 -26.25 -1.09
CA LYS A 75 18.02 -27.33 -2.08
C LYS A 75 16.70 -28.10 -1.95
N CYS A 76 15.69 -27.51 -1.31
CA CYS A 76 14.40 -28.11 -1.04
C CYS A 76 13.26 -27.21 -1.52
N ILE A 77 12.26 -27.80 -2.19
CA ILE A 77 11.05 -27.09 -2.61
C ILE A 77 10.25 -26.72 -1.35
N PRO A 78 9.99 -25.42 -1.08
CA PRO A 78 9.18 -25.03 0.06
C PRO A 78 7.74 -25.52 -0.13
N THR A 79 7.28 -26.42 0.73
CA THR A 79 5.87 -26.87 0.79
C THR A 79 4.97 -25.80 1.42
N ALA A 80 3.67 -25.86 1.15
CA ALA A 80 2.68 -24.84 1.54
C ALA A 80 2.72 -24.49 3.05
N SER A 81 3.01 -25.45 3.91
CA SER A 81 3.16 -25.26 5.37
C SER A 81 4.34 -24.35 5.76
N ASN A 82 5.36 -24.23 4.91
CA ASN A 82 6.56 -23.39 5.13
C ASN A 82 6.57 -22.11 4.25
N ALA A 83 5.49 -21.87 3.49
CA ALA A 83 5.33 -20.73 2.59
C ALA A 83 4.52 -19.57 3.23
N VAL A 84 3.75 -19.84 4.29
CA VAL A 84 2.92 -18.85 5.00
C VAL A 84 3.78 -17.77 5.70
N VAL A 85 5.08 -18.00 5.89
CA VAL A 85 5.99 -17.01 6.51
C VAL A 85 6.56 -16.01 5.48
N ALA A 86 6.32 -16.21 4.18
CA ALA A 86 6.76 -15.31 3.11
C ALA A 86 5.62 -14.46 2.52
N SER A 87 4.40 -14.55 3.06
CA SER A 87 3.41 -13.50 2.81
C SER A 87 3.97 -12.21 3.39
N ALA A 88 4.01 -11.16 2.56
CA ALA A 88 4.35 -9.80 2.96
C ALA A 88 3.68 -9.46 4.31
N PRO A 89 4.27 -8.55 5.13
CA PRO A 89 3.44 -7.88 6.12
C PRO A 89 2.21 -7.39 5.33
N SER A 90 1.03 -7.84 5.75
CA SER A 90 -0.24 -7.32 5.30
C SER A 90 -0.04 -5.83 5.14
N ALA A 91 -0.35 -5.28 3.96
CA ALA A 91 -0.42 -3.85 3.82
C ALA A 91 -1.27 -3.37 5.00
N THR A 92 -0.65 -2.72 5.97
CA THR A 92 -1.38 -1.93 6.94
C THR A 92 -2.05 -0.90 6.05
N SER A 93 -3.31 -1.15 5.73
CA SER A 93 -4.19 -0.13 5.22
C SER A 93 -4.16 0.93 6.31
N SER A 94 -3.32 1.93 6.14
CA SER A 94 -3.44 3.18 6.85
C SER A 94 -4.75 3.76 6.35
N ASN A 95 -5.86 3.28 6.91
CA ASN A 95 -7.07 4.06 6.92
C ASN A 95 -6.64 5.33 7.65
N GLY A 96 -6.54 6.43 6.90
CA GLY A 96 -6.46 7.78 7.43
C GLY A 96 -7.76 8.14 8.14
N GLY A 97 -8.21 7.28 9.05
CA GLY A 97 -9.28 7.53 9.98
C GLY A 97 -8.70 8.37 11.11
N LEU A 98 -9.39 9.44 11.45
CA LEU A 98 -9.07 10.27 12.61
C LEU A 98 -8.90 9.38 13.85
N SER A 99 -7.83 9.62 14.61
CA SER A 99 -7.60 8.91 15.86
C SER A 99 -8.81 9.05 16.79
N THR A 100 -9.06 8.07 17.65
CA THR A 100 -10.18 8.11 18.61
C THR A 100 -10.18 9.39 19.44
N TRP A 101 -8.99 9.92 19.78
CA TRP A 101 -8.82 11.20 20.46
C TRP A 101 -9.25 12.41 19.61
N SER A 102 -9.00 12.37 18.31
CA SER A 102 -9.46 13.38 17.35
C SER A 102 -10.98 13.39 17.21
N VAL A 103 -11.62 12.22 17.22
CA VAL A 103 -13.09 12.10 17.17
C VAL A 103 -13.73 12.64 18.45
N VAL A 104 -13.20 12.29 19.63
CA VAL A 104 -13.69 12.81 20.92
C VAL A 104 -13.55 14.33 20.97
N GLY A 105 -12.44 14.88 20.49
CA GLY A 105 -12.24 16.33 20.40
C GLY A 105 -13.28 17.02 19.51
N ILE A 106 -13.55 16.46 18.33
CA ILE A 106 -14.55 17.03 17.40
C ILE A 106 -15.96 16.99 17.98
N VAL A 107 -16.36 15.88 18.60
CA VAL A 107 -17.69 15.74 19.22
C VAL A 107 -17.86 16.71 20.40
N ALA A 108 -16.84 16.87 21.24
CA ALA A 108 -16.89 17.81 22.36
C ALA A 108 -17.08 19.26 21.89
N VAL A 109 -16.33 19.68 20.85
CA VAL A 109 -16.48 21.03 20.27
C VAL A 109 -17.86 21.22 19.65
N ALA A 110 -18.37 20.24 18.90
CA ALA A 110 -19.70 20.33 18.29
C ALA A 110 -20.81 20.47 19.35
N VAL A 111 -20.74 19.70 20.43
CA VAL A 111 -21.71 19.78 21.54
C VAL A 111 -21.69 21.16 22.21
N VAL A 112 -20.50 21.73 22.44
CA VAL A 112 -20.36 23.08 23.02
C VAL A 112 -20.94 24.15 22.08
N VAL A 113 -20.64 24.10 20.78
CA VAL A 113 -21.13 25.06 19.80
C VAL A 113 -22.65 24.99 19.67
N VAL A 114 -23.21 23.78 19.56
CA VAL A 114 -24.67 23.59 19.49
C VAL A 114 -25.33 24.02 20.80
N GLY A 115 -24.75 23.70 21.95
CA GLY A 115 -25.25 24.14 23.25
C GLY A 115 -25.29 25.66 23.38
N ALA A 116 -24.24 26.35 22.96
CA ALA A 116 -24.17 27.81 22.95
C ALA A 116 -25.19 28.43 21.98
N ALA A 117 -25.35 27.85 20.78
CA ALA A 117 -26.33 28.30 19.80
C ALA A 117 -27.78 28.13 20.32
N VAL A 118 -28.10 26.99 20.91
CA VAL A 118 -29.43 26.73 21.50
C VAL A 118 -29.70 27.66 22.68
N ALA A 119 -28.72 27.88 23.56
CA ALA A 119 -28.84 28.84 24.65
C ALA A 119 -29.04 30.28 24.13
N GLY A 120 -28.30 30.67 23.09
CA GLY A 120 -28.44 31.96 22.43
C GLY A 120 -29.81 32.16 21.79
N ILE A 121 -30.30 31.16 21.05
CA ILE A 121 -31.64 31.18 20.42
C ILE A 121 -32.74 31.25 21.50
N ARG A 122 -32.61 30.48 22.59
CA ARG A 122 -33.56 30.52 23.70
C ARG A 122 -33.58 31.88 24.40
N ALA A 123 -32.41 32.45 24.66
CA ALA A 123 -32.29 33.79 25.24
C ALA A 123 -32.86 34.88 24.31
N TYR A 124 -32.62 34.76 23.00
CA TYR A 124 -33.16 35.67 21.99
C TYR A 124 -34.70 35.60 21.93
N ASN A 125 -35.28 34.40 21.90
CA ASN A 125 -36.73 34.21 21.85
C ASN A 125 -37.42 34.67 23.14
N SER A 126 -36.83 34.45 24.32
CA SER A 126 -37.37 34.96 25.59
C SER A 126 -37.38 36.49 25.66
N ARG A 127 -36.39 37.17 25.06
CA ARG A 127 -36.38 38.64 24.97
C ARG A 127 -37.42 39.17 23.98
N ARG A 128 -37.66 38.45 22.89
CA ARG A 128 -38.67 38.82 21.87
C ARG A 128 -40.11 38.65 22.36
N GLY A 129 -40.37 37.66 23.22
CA GLY A 129 -41.67 37.47 23.87
C GLY A 129 -42.07 38.58 24.85
N SER A 130 -41.10 39.28 25.44
CA SER A 130 -41.37 40.40 26.37
C SER A 130 -41.79 41.70 25.66
N HIS A 131 -41.54 41.81 24.35
CA HIS A 131 -41.85 43.02 23.57
C HIS A 131 -43.16 42.94 22.76
N GLY A 132 -43.94 41.86 22.90
CA GLY A 132 -45.18 41.60 22.15
C GLY A 132 -46.48 42.11 22.80
N GLU A 133 -46.47 42.50 24.08
CA GLU A 133 -47.68 42.90 24.80
C GLU A 133 -47.75 44.43 24.93
N ARG A 134 -48.14 45.13 23.85
CA ARG A 134 -48.71 46.49 23.89
C ARG A 134 -49.27 46.85 22.50
N ARG A 135 -50.49 46.39 22.23
CA ARG A 135 -51.39 47.05 21.28
C ARG A 135 -52.62 47.52 22.06
N PRO A 136 -52.99 48.81 22.01
CA PRO A 136 -54.23 49.28 22.59
C PRO A 136 -55.39 48.77 21.74
N LEU A 137 -56.41 48.19 22.38
CA LEU A 137 -57.75 48.09 21.81
C LEU A 137 -58.40 49.47 21.94
N LEU A 138 -59.16 49.82 20.89
CA LEU A 138 -60.02 50.99 20.73
C LEU A 138 -60.66 51.50 22.03
#